data_AF-A0A0L0VC43-F1
#
_entry.id   AF-A0A0L0VC43-F1
#
_cell.length_a   1.000
_cell.length_b   1.000
_cell.length_c   1.000
_cell.angle_alpha   90.00
_cell.angle_beta   90.00
_cell.angle_gamma   90.00
#
_symmetry.space_group_name_H-M   'P 1'
#
loop_
_entity.id
_entity.type
_entity.pdbx_description
1 polymer ?
#
loop_
_entity_poly.entity_id
_entity_poly.type
_entity_poly.pdbx_seq_one_letter_code
_entity_poly.pdbx_strand_id
1 'polypeptide(L)'
;MATRIDWDRDSVDGGLSSNGVLLLWLARPGNYTRWQTPPARDHTAAEIVEEMKAHGLHYHTCIAIKCGISRLITTYRFAGERYRRYYGREPPASPRMTPEDGWERAEAELLQLCSHWYTLDTIMGNSKLAFDMGNLLD
;
A
#
# COMPACT_ATOMS: atom_id res chain seq x y z
N MET A 1 -19.45 -12.85 -18.51
CA MET A 1 -19.19 -11.62 -17.73
C MET A 1 -17.91 -11.83 -16.95
N ALA A 2 -16.86 -11.04 -17.18
CA ALA A 2 -15.68 -11.11 -16.33
C ALA A 2 -16.05 -10.54 -14.96
N THR A 3 -16.09 -11.41 -13.95
CA THR A 3 -16.26 -11.00 -12.56
C THR A 3 -15.10 -10.09 -12.19
N ARG A 4 -15.40 -8.87 -11.74
CA ARG A 4 -14.39 -7.94 -11.22
C ARG A 4 -13.81 -8.56 -9.95
N ILE A 5 -12.55 -8.98 -10.00
CA ILE A 5 -11.86 -9.58 -8.86
C ILE A 5 -11.72 -8.53 -7.76
N ASP A 6 -12.13 -8.90 -6.55
CA ASP A 6 -11.91 -8.09 -5.35
C ASP A 6 -10.58 -8.48 -4.71
N TRP A 7 -9.55 -7.66 -4.93
CA TRP A 7 -8.16 -7.93 -4.52
C TRP A 7 -7.96 -7.95 -3.00
N ASP A 8 -8.96 -7.56 -2.21
CA ASP A 8 -8.92 -7.67 -0.75
C ASP A 8 -9.51 -8.99 -0.25
N ARG A 9 -10.25 -9.73 -1.10
CA ARG A 9 -11.06 -10.89 -0.72
C ARG A 9 -10.90 -12.09 -1.65
N ASP A 10 -9.88 -12.08 -2.51
CA ASP A 10 -9.59 -13.11 -3.50
C ASP A 10 -8.56 -14.15 -3.02
N SER A 11 -8.35 -14.24 -1.71
CA SER A 11 -7.48 -15.26 -1.09
C SER A 11 -7.93 -16.67 -1.45
N VAL A 12 -6.98 -17.54 -1.74
CA VAL A 12 -7.19 -18.98 -1.99
C VAL A 12 -6.72 -19.77 -0.76
N ASP A 13 -7.51 -20.77 -0.33
CA ASP A 13 -7.18 -21.71 0.75
C ASP A 13 -6.68 -21.07 2.07
N GLY A 14 -7.23 -19.89 2.43
CA GLY A 14 -6.83 -19.16 3.63
C GLY A 14 -5.47 -18.45 3.53
N GLY A 15 -4.88 -18.39 2.33
CA GLY A 15 -3.68 -17.62 2.03
C GLY A 15 -3.90 -16.10 1.98
N LEU A 16 -2.91 -15.38 1.46
CA LEU A 16 -3.01 -13.93 1.28
C LEU A 16 -3.92 -13.59 0.09
N SER A 17 -4.68 -12.51 0.23
CA SER A 17 -5.34 -11.85 -0.91
C SER A 17 -4.30 -11.17 -1.80
N SER A 18 -4.69 -10.75 -2.99
CA SER A 18 -3.80 -10.04 -3.91
C SER A 18 -3.21 -8.78 -3.29
N ASN A 19 -4.02 -7.95 -2.61
CA ASN A 19 -3.50 -6.80 -1.89
C ASN A 19 -2.58 -7.24 -0.74
N GLY A 20 -2.87 -8.34 -0.05
CA GLY A 20 -2.00 -8.93 0.96
C GLY A 20 -0.60 -9.28 0.41
N VAL A 21 -0.53 -9.96 -0.73
CA VAL A 21 0.74 -10.30 -1.41
C VAL A 21 1.49 -9.04 -1.83
N LEU A 22 0.80 -8.07 -2.44
CA LEU A 22 1.43 -6.80 -2.83
C LEU A 22 2.04 -6.07 -1.63
N LEU A 23 1.28 -5.94 -0.53
CA LEU A 23 1.72 -5.26 0.68
C LEU A 23 2.91 -5.98 1.32
N LEU A 24 2.85 -7.32 1.40
CA LEU A 24 3.95 -8.13 1.91
C LEU A 24 5.23 -7.93 1.10
N TRP A 25 5.13 -7.94 -0.24
CA TRP A 25 6.29 -7.74 -1.10
C TRP A 25 6.87 -6.32 -0.94
N LEU A 26 6.01 -5.30 -0.95
CA LEU A 26 6.40 -3.90 -0.80
C LEU A 26 7.06 -3.59 0.55
N ALA A 27 6.65 -4.29 1.61
CA ALA A 27 7.18 -4.12 2.97
C ALA A 27 8.58 -4.70 3.16
N ARG A 28 9.07 -5.55 2.26
CA ARG A 28 10.43 -6.09 2.38
C ARG A 28 11.47 -5.00 2.16
N PRO A 29 12.61 -5.03 2.88
CA PRO A 29 13.66 -4.02 2.77
C PRO A 29 14.08 -3.76 1.31
N GLY A 30 14.03 -2.48 0.90
CA GLY A 30 14.45 -2.03 -0.44
C GLY A 30 13.45 -2.30 -1.58
N ASN A 31 12.40 -3.10 -1.38
CA ASN A 31 11.49 -3.46 -2.47
C ASN A 31 10.65 -2.29 -2.96
N TYR A 32 10.19 -1.41 -2.06
CA TYR A 32 9.48 -0.20 -2.49
C TYR A 32 10.38 0.72 -3.33
N THR A 33 11.65 0.90 -2.97
CA THR A 33 12.62 1.66 -3.76
C THR A 33 12.83 1.00 -5.13
N ARG A 34 13.05 -0.32 -5.17
CA ARG A 34 13.16 -1.09 -6.44
C ARG A 34 11.95 -0.88 -7.34
N TRP A 35 10.74 -0.88 -6.76
CA TRP A 35 9.51 -0.62 -7.49
C TRP A 35 9.43 0.79 -8.08
N GLN A 36 9.93 1.79 -7.36
CA GLN A 36 9.93 3.18 -7.79
C GLN A 36 10.95 3.47 -8.90
N THR A 37 11.98 2.64 -9.10
CA THR A 37 13.07 2.89 -10.05
C THR A 37 12.88 2.12 -11.39
N PRO A 38 12.65 2.81 -12.52
CA PRO A 38 12.78 2.19 -13.85
C PRO A 38 14.26 1.91 -14.19
N PRO A 39 14.60 0.84 -14.94
CA PRO A 39 13.73 -0.21 -15.49
C PRO A 39 13.46 -1.37 -14.50
N ALA A 40 13.98 -1.30 -13.27
CA ALA A 40 13.82 -2.35 -12.26
C ALA A 40 12.34 -2.67 -11.99
N ARG A 41 11.45 -1.67 -12.10
CA ARG A 41 9.99 -1.83 -11.99
C ARG A 41 9.41 -2.96 -12.85
N ASP A 42 9.91 -3.17 -14.07
CA ASP A 42 9.38 -4.22 -14.95
C ASP A 42 9.78 -5.62 -14.49
N HIS A 43 11.01 -5.77 -14.02
CA HIS A 43 11.50 -7.02 -13.42
C HIS A 43 10.76 -7.31 -12.11
N THR A 44 10.55 -6.29 -11.26
CA THR A 44 9.79 -6.47 -10.02
C THR A 44 8.34 -6.87 -10.27
N ALA A 45 7.72 -6.39 -11.35
CA ALA A 45 6.36 -6.81 -11.70
C ALA A 45 6.31 -8.31 -12.05
N ALA A 46 7.33 -8.83 -12.74
CA ALA A 46 7.45 -10.26 -13.03
C ALA A 46 7.70 -11.08 -11.75
N GLU A 47 8.59 -10.61 -10.86
CA GLU A 47 8.83 -11.24 -9.55
C GLU A 47 7.53 -11.38 -8.75
N ILE A 48 6.73 -10.32 -8.68
CA ILE A 48 5.46 -10.31 -7.94
C ILE A 48 4.42 -11.25 -8.58
N VAL A 49 4.41 -11.39 -9.91
CA VAL A 49 3.55 -12.39 -10.57
C VAL A 49 3.90 -13.81 -10.11
N GLU A 50 5.19 -14.14 -9.96
CA GLU A 50 5.59 -15.45 -9.43
C GLU A 50 5.19 -15.62 -7.96
N GLU A 51 5.26 -14.56 -7.13
CA GLU A 51 4.74 -14.62 -5.77
C GLU A 51 3.22 -14.82 -5.72
N MET A 52 2.47 -14.13 -6.57
CA MET A 52 1.02 -14.34 -6.69
C MET A 52 0.70 -15.80 -7.01
N LYS A 53 1.42 -16.41 -7.95
CA LYS A 53 1.27 -17.83 -8.30
C LYS A 53 1.59 -18.75 -7.12
N ALA A 54 2.63 -18.45 -6.34
CA ALA A 54 2.97 -19.22 -5.14
C ALA A 54 1.86 -19.17 -4.07
N HIS A 55 1.00 -18.13 -4.10
CA HIS A 55 -0.19 -17.99 -3.27
C HIS A 55 -1.50 -18.46 -3.95
N GLY A 56 -1.42 -19.16 -5.10
CA GLY A 56 -2.60 -19.68 -5.82
C GLY A 56 -3.31 -18.66 -6.73
N LEU A 57 -2.78 -17.45 -6.87
CA LEU A 57 -3.39 -16.34 -7.62
C LEU A 57 -2.87 -16.31 -9.07
N HIS A 58 -3.14 -17.38 -9.83
CA HIS A 58 -2.53 -17.63 -11.15
C HIS A 58 -2.98 -16.70 -12.29
N TYR A 59 -3.98 -15.85 -12.06
CA TYR A 59 -4.64 -15.03 -13.09
C TYR A 59 -4.06 -13.62 -13.25
N HIS A 60 -3.07 -13.24 -12.44
CA HIS A 60 -2.45 -11.91 -12.52
C HIS A 60 -1.37 -11.82 -13.59
N THR A 61 -1.30 -10.65 -14.22
CA THR A 61 -0.28 -10.28 -15.21
C THR A 61 0.58 -9.13 -14.69
N CYS A 62 1.75 -8.89 -15.28
CA CYS A 62 2.59 -7.74 -14.91
C CYS A 62 1.84 -6.40 -15.03
N ILE A 63 0.91 -6.29 -15.98
CA ILE A 63 0.05 -5.11 -16.14
C ILE A 63 -0.90 -5.00 -14.94
N ALA A 64 -1.54 -6.11 -14.54
CA ALA A 64 -2.40 -6.14 -13.37
C ALA A 64 -1.64 -5.73 -12.10
N ILE A 65 -0.41 -6.23 -11.90
CA ILE A 65 0.45 -5.84 -10.76
C ILE A 65 0.74 -4.34 -10.76
N LYS A 66 1.16 -3.78 -11.91
CA LYS A 66 1.43 -2.34 -12.04
C LYS A 66 0.21 -1.50 -11.69
N CYS A 67 -0.97 -1.89 -12.19
CA CYS A 67 -2.22 -1.22 -11.86
C CYS A 67 -2.59 -1.36 -10.38
N GLY A 68 -2.42 -2.56 -9.80
CA GLY A 68 -2.72 -2.85 -8.40
C GLY A 68 -1.87 -2.01 -7.43
N ILE A 69 -0.56 -1.97 -7.64
CA ILE A 69 0.34 -1.15 -6.81
C ILE A 69 0.08 0.34 -7.03
N SER A 70 -0.15 0.78 -8.28
CA SER A 70 -0.49 2.18 -8.56
C SER A 70 -1.78 2.61 -7.84
N ARG A 71 -2.77 1.71 -7.77
CA ARG A 71 -4.00 1.94 -7.01
C ARG A 71 -3.71 2.10 -5.51
N LEU A 72 -2.93 1.19 -4.90
CA LEU A 72 -2.55 1.29 -3.48
C LEU A 72 -1.85 2.63 -3.17
N ILE A 73 -0.85 3.00 -3.98
CA ILE A 73 -0.11 4.27 -3.82
C ILE A 73 -1.05 5.48 -3.95
N THR A 74 -1.93 5.47 -4.96
CA THR A 74 -2.85 6.57 -5.22
C THR A 74 -3.87 6.71 -4.10
N THR A 75 -4.45 5.61 -3.63
CA THR A 75 -5.40 5.59 -2.51
C THR A 75 -4.74 6.11 -1.22
N TYR A 76 -3.52 5.67 -0.91
CA TYR A 76 -2.76 6.18 0.25
C TYR A 76 -2.54 7.70 0.16
N ARG A 77 -2.01 8.19 -0.95
CA ARG A 77 -1.75 9.64 -1.14
C ARG A 77 -3.04 10.46 -1.03
N PHE A 78 -4.11 9.99 -1.68
CA PHE A 78 -5.40 10.66 -1.65
C PHE A 78 -6.00 10.70 -0.25
N ALA A 79 -5.97 9.58 0.48
CA ALA A 79 -6.50 9.50 1.84
C ALA A 79 -5.73 10.43 2.79
N GLY A 80 -4.40 10.46 2.72
CA GLY A 80 -3.57 11.34 3.54
C GLY A 80 -3.77 12.83 3.23
N GLU A 81 -3.85 13.19 1.95
CA GLU A 81 -4.15 14.57 1.53
C GLU A 81 -5.54 15.00 2.01
N ARG A 82 -6.55 14.15 1.82
CA ARG A 82 -7.90 14.41 2.28
C ARG A 82 -7.93 14.60 3.80
N TYR A 83 -7.29 13.72 4.56
CA TYR A 83 -7.22 13.81 6.01
C TYR A 83 -6.61 15.16 6.46
N ARG A 84 -5.46 15.54 5.90
CA ARG A 84 -4.81 16.83 6.19
C ARG A 84 -5.72 18.01 5.89
N ARG A 85 -6.41 18.00 4.75
CA ARG A 85 -7.32 19.07 4.34
C ARG A 85 -8.53 19.23 5.25
N TYR A 86 -9.12 18.14 5.72
CA TYR A 86 -10.35 18.19 6.53
C TYR A 86 -10.08 18.40 8.03
N TYR A 87 -9.01 17.81 8.56
CA TYR A 87 -8.73 17.82 10.00
C TYR A 87 -7.58 18.76 10.40
N GLY A 88 -6.85 19.33 9.44
CA GLY A 88 -5.79 20.31 9.70
C GLY A 88 -4.57 19.72 10.44
N ARG A 89 -4.37 18.41 10.39
CA ARG A 89 -3.29 17.68 11.08
C ARG A 89 -2.84 16.46 10.29
N GLU A 90 -1.67 15.92 10.63
CA GLU A 90 -1.17 14.67 10.02
C GLU A 90 -2.03 13.46 10.43
N PRO A 91 -2.20 12.47 9.53
CA PRO A 91 -2.85 11.22 9.88
C PRO A 91 -2.06 10.43 10.95
N PRO A 92 -2.72 9.54 11.71
CA PRO A 92 -2.03 8.71 12.69
C PRO A 92 -1.04 7.76 12.03
N ALA A 93 0.14 7.63 12.63
CA ALA A 93 1.18 6.67 12.21
C ALA A 93 0.92 5.23 12.72
N SER A 94 0.06 5.07 13.73
CA SER A 94 -0.32 3.78 14.29
C SER A 94 -1.79 3.77 14.75
N PRO A 95 -2.45 2.60 14.76
CA PRO A 95 -3.80 2.47 15.31
C PRO A 95 -3.82 2.92 16.77
N ARG A 96 -4.77 3.78 17.13
CA ARG A 96 -4.89 4.24 18.51
C ARG A 96 -5.62 3.21 19.35
N MET A 97 -5.07 2.92 20.54
CA MET A 97 -5.70 2.01 21.50
C MET A 97 -6.77 2.70 22.37
N THR A 98 -6.76 4.04 22.47
CA THR A 98 -7.70 4.80 23.32
C THR A 98 -8.49 5.82 22.51
N PRO A 99 -9.82 5.90 22.70
CA PRO A 99 -10.67 6.95 22.14
C PRO A 99 -10.32 8.31 22.75
N GLU A 100 -9.61 9.16 22.02
CA GLU A 100 -9.60 10.59 22.29
C GLU A 100 -10.68 11.24 21.44
N ASP A 101 -11.45 12.18 22.01
CA ASP A 101 -12.56 12.83 21.32
C ASP A 101 -12.13 13.41 19.96
N GLY A 102 -12.88 13.06 18.92
CA GLY A 102 -12.65 13.52 17.54
C GLY A 102 -11.62 12.72 16.73
N TRP A 103 -10.84 11.82 17.33
CA TRP A 103 -9.93 10.94 16.59
C TRP A 103 -10.61 9.72 15.98
N GLU A 104 -11.52 9.06 16.71
CA GLU A 104 -12.19 7.85 16.23
C GLU A 104 -12.86 8.06 14.88
N ARG A 105 -13.60 9.18 14.73
CA ARG A 105 -14.26 9.50 13.47
C ARG A 105 -13.26 9.77 12.35
N ALA A 106 -12.20 10.53 12.64
CA ALA A 106 -11.18 10.86 11.64
C ALA A 106 -10.42 9.62 11.17
N GLU A 107 -10.04 8.74 12.09
CA GLU A 107 -9.39 7.47 11.80
C GLU A 107 -10.33 6.51 11.06
N ALA A 108 -11.60 6.41 11.47
CA ALA A 108 -12.58 5.60 10.76
C ALA A 108 -12.79 6.08 9.31
N GLU A 109 -12.92 7.39 9.09
CA GLU A 109 -13.04 7.97 7.74
C GLU A 109 -11.77 7.70 6.90
N LEU A 110 -10.58 7.75 7.52
CA LEU A 110 -9.31 7.40 6.87
C LEU A 110 -9.29 5.94 6.43
N LEU A 111 -9.64 5.01 7.33
CA LEU A 111 -9.62 3.57 7.07
C LEU A 111 -10.73 3.12 6.12
N GLN A 112 -11.85 3.85 6.06
CA GLN A 112 -12.87 3.63 5.03
C GLN A 112 -12.35 3.96 3.63
N LEU A 113 -11.48 4.96 3.49
CA LEU A 113 -10.88 5.33 2.22
C LEU A 113 -9.64 4.48 1.88
N CYS A 114 -8.84 4.17 2.89
CA CYS A 114 -7.60 3.42 2.77
C CYS A 114 -7.50 2.40 3.91
N SER A 115 -8.09 1.23 3.69
CA SER A 115 -8.08 0.11 4.65
C SER A 115 -6.68 -0.33 5.05
N HIS A 116 -5.70 -0.14 4.16
CA HIS A 116 -4.29 -0.52 4.34
C HIS A 116 -3.41 0.64 4.83
N TRP A 117 -4.00 1.71 5.38
CA TRP A 117 -3.30 2.95 5.74
C TRP A 117 -1.99 2.69 6.49
N TYR A 118 -2.05 2.00 7.64
CA TYR A 118 -0.88 1.81 8.50
C TYR A 118 0.26 1.01 7.86
N THR A 119 -0.09 -0.03 7.08
CA THR A 119 0.91 -0.81 6.33
C THR A 119 1.57 0.05 5.25
N LEU A 120 0.77 0.83 4.52
CA LEU A 120 1.26 1.71 3.46
C LEU A 120 2.08 2.88 4.03
N ASP A 121 1.69 3.44 5.17
CA ASP A 121 2.43 4.49 5.87
C ASP A 121 3.81 3.99 6.33
N THR A 122 3.89 2.76 6.85
CA THR A 122 5.17 2.13 7.21
C THR A 122 6.09 1.95 5.99
N ILE A 123 5.53 1.63 4.82
CA ILE A 123 6.29 1.43 3.57
C ILE A 123 6.74 2.79 2.98
N MET A 124 5.80 3.73 2.87
CA MET A 124 5.94 4.94 2.06
C MET A 124 6.34 6.17 2.90
N GLY A 125 5.86 6.28 4.13
CA GLY A 125 6.21 7.35 5.07
C GLY A 125 7.70 7.32 5.43
N ASN A 126 8.23 6.13 5.72
CA ASN A 126 9.67 5.94 5.99
C ASN A 126 10.55 6.29 4.79
N SER A 127 10.07 6.02 3.57
CA SER A 127 10.80 6.34 2.34
C SER A 127 10.90 7.85 2.09
N LYS A 128 9.88 8.62 2.52
CA LYS A 128 9.92 10.09 2.47
C LYS A 128 10.95 10.65 3.45
N LEU A 129 10.98 10.13 4.68
CA LEU A 129 11.97 10.53 5.70
C LEU A 129 13.42 10.22 5.27
N ALA A 130 13.65 9.07 4.63
CA ALA A 130 14.99 8.72 4.12
C ALA A 130 15.45 9.64 2.96
N PHE A 131 14.53 10.04 2.08
CA PHE A 131 14.81 11.01 1.01
C PHE A 131 15.09 12.41 1.57
N ASP A 132 14.30 12.86 2.53
CA ASP A 132 14.45 14.19 3.16
C ASP A 132 15.75 14.28 3.98
N MET A 133 16.17 13.22 4.67
CA MET A 133 17.47 13.19 5.37
C MET A 133 18.67 13.11 4.41
N GLY A 134 18.53 12.46 3.25
CA GLY A 134 19.57 12.42 2.23
C GLY A 134 19.87 13.78 1.61
N ASN A 135 18.84 14.62 1.44
CA ASN A 135 18.99 15.99 0.90
C ASN A 135 19.46 17.03 1.93
N LEU A 136 19.53 16.68 3.22
CA LEU A 136 20.03 17.58 4.28
C LEU A 136 21.55 17.44 4.52
N LEU A 137 22.17 16.42 3.91
CA LEU A 137 23.58 16.06 4.08
C LEU A 137 24.42 16.31 2.81
N ASP A 138 23.83 16.91 1.78
CA ASP A 138 24.47 17.39 0.54
C ASP A 138 24.39 18.92 0.48
#